data_AF-A0AA42BVK0-F1
#
_entry.id   AF-A0AA42BVK0-F1
#
_cell.length_a   1.000
_cell.length_b   1.000
_cell.length_c   1.000
_cell.angle_alpha   90.00
_cell.angle_beta   90.00
_cell.angle_gamma   90.00
#
_symmetry.space_group_name_H-M   'P 1'
#
loop_
_entity.id
_entity.type
_entity.pdbx_description
1 polymer ?
#
loop_
_entity_poly.entity_id
_entity_poly.type
_entity_poly.pdbx_seq_one_letter_code
_entity_poly.pdbx_strand_id
1 'polypeptide(L)'
;MWHTILLSALAGLMGANAAPHFVKGMVGEQFPNVWGNDSLRNAVAGTLGLALAVTIGYWADLPAHAVLGIASIFAGGLLMAVFHGLGGAYRLNSVLGRPNPPRITDSDAR
;
A
#
# COMPACT_ATOMS: atom_id res chain seq x y z
N MET A 1 16.48 -0.54 18.59
CA MET A 1 15.35 0.41 18.67
C MET A 1 15.11 1.21 17.39
N TRP A 2 16.01 2.10 16.93
CA TRP A 2 15.77 2.88 15.69
C TRP A 2 15.58 2.03 14.45
N HIS A 3 16.38 0.96 14.31
CA HIS A 3 16.21 -0.05 13.27
C HIS A 3 14.79 -0.64 13.26
N THR A 4 14.29 -1.08 14.42
CA THR A 4 12.93 -1.60 14.58
C THR A 4 11.88 -0.57 14.21
N ILE A 5 11.99 0.66 14.72
CA ILE A 5 11.04 1.74 14.39
C ILE A 5 10.97 1.96 12.88
N LEU A 6 12.12 2.10 12.23
CA LEU A 6 12.20 2.36 10.80
C LEU A 6 11.61 1.21 9.97
N LEU A 7 12.09 -0.03 10.19
CA LEU A 7 11.62 -1.18 9.43
C LEU A 7 10.15 -1.49 9.70
N SER A 8 9.69 -1.37 10.95
CA SER A 8 8.28 -1.52 11.30
C SER A 8 7.41 -0.49 10.58
N ALA A 9 7.81 0.79 10.55
CA ALA A 9 7.10 1.82 9.80
C ALA A 9 7.06 1.52 8.30
N LEU A 10 8.18 1.09 7.71
CA LEU A 10 8.24 0.71 6.30
C LEU A 10 7.38 -0.53 6.00
N ALA A 11 7.36 -1.53 6.88
CA ALA A 11 6.51 -2.70 6.73
C ALA A 11 5.02 -2.33 6.71
N GLY A 12 4.58 -1.46 7.64
CA GLY A 12 3.22 -0.94 7.67
C GLY A 12 2.86 -0.15 6.41
N LEU A 13 3.75 0.75 5.98
CA LEU A 13 3.57 1.56 4.77
C LEU A 13 3.45 0.67 3.53
N MET A 14 4.35 -0.32 3.38
CA MET A 14 4.34 -1.23 2.24
C MET A 14 3.12 -2.15 2.25
N GLY A 15 2.75 -2.68 3.42
CA GLY A 15 1.59 -3.55 3.56
C GLY A 15 0.29 -2.82 3.22
N ALA A 16 0.10 -1.61 3.75
CA ALA A 16 -1.06 -0.79 3.43
C ALA A 16 -1.08 -0.34 1.95
N ASN A 17 0.09 -0.14 1.34
CA ASN A 17 0.16 0.16 -0.09
C ASN A 17 -0.22 -1.06 -0.94
N ALA A 18 0.25 -2.24 -0.57
CA ALA A 18 0.03 -3.48 -1.30
C ALA A 18 -1.42 -3.98 -1.20
N ALA A 19 -2.10 -3.72 -0.08
CA ALA A 19 -3.46 -4.17 0.18
C ALA A 19 -4.48 -3.82 -0.92
N PRO A 20 -4.66 -2.55 -1.35
CA PRO A 20 -5.62 -2.23 -2.41
C PRO A 20 -5.25 -2.88 -3.74
N HIS A 21 -3.96 -2.95 -4.11
CA HIS A 21 -3.51 -3.63 -5.33
C HIS A 21 -3.87 -5.12 -5.31
N PHE A 22 -3.59 -5.79 -4.18
CA PHE A 22 -3.89 -7.20 -4.02
C PHE A 22 -5.39 -7.47 -4.07
N VAL A 23 -6.18 -6.76 -3.23
CA VAL A 23 -7.62 -6.97 -3.13
C VAL A 23 -8.32 -6.65 -4.44
N LYS A 24 -8.11 -5.45 -5.01
CA LYS A 24 -8.74 -5.04 -6.28
C LYS A 24 -8.33 -5.97 -7.43
N GLY A 25 -7.05 -6.33 -7.49
CA GLY A 25 -6.56 -7.26 -8.50
C GLY A 25 -7.21 -8.64 -8.42
N MET A 26 -7.31 -9.22 -7.21
CA MET A 26 -7.95 -10.52 -7.02
C MET A 26 -9.43 -10.54 -7.38
N VAL A 27 -10.15 -9.43 -7.17
CA VAL A 27 -11.58 -9.33 -7.51
C VAL A 27 -11.83 -8.85 -8.94
N GLY A 28 -10.79 -8.74 -9.78
CA GLY A 28 -10.93 -8.38 -11.18
C GLY A 28 -11.12 -6.89 -11.44
N GLU A 29 -10.90 -6.03 -10.45
CA GLU A 29 -11.06 -4.58 -10.56
C GLU A 29 -9.75 -3.88 -10.92
N GLN A 30 -9.88 -2.74 -11.60
CA GLN A 30 -8.74 -1.86 -11.88
C GLN A 30 -8.40 -1.00 -10.67
N PHE A 31 -7.12 -0.70 -10.50
CA PHE A 31 -6.64 0.23 -9.48
C PHE A 31 -5.38 0.97 -9.97
N PRO A 32 -5.15 2.25 -9.59
CA PRO A 32 -4.01 3.01 -10.09
C PRO A 32 -2.70 2.32 -9.71
N ASN A 33 -1.93 1.95 -10.71
CA ASN A 33 -0.66 1.25 -10.53
C ASN A 33 0.33 1.72 -11.59
N VAL A 34 1.52 2.12 -11.16
CA VAL A 34 2.59 2.65 -12.00
C VAL A 34 3.10 1.63 -13.04
N TRP A 35 2.88 0.33 -12.82
CA TRP A 35 3.18 -0.76 -13.75
C TRP A 35 2.02 -1.12 -14.68
N GLY A 36 0.84 -0.54 -14.47
CA GLY A 36 -0.38 -0.74 -15.27
C GLY A 36 -1.60 -1.06 -14.41
N ASN A 37 -2.76 -0.51 -14.79
CA ASN A 37 -3.95 -0.47 -13.94
C ASN A 37 -4.85 -1.73 -14.01
N ASP A 38 -4.54 -2.70 -14.88
CA ASP A 38 -5.36 -3.90 -15.02
C ASP A 38 -5.31 -4.78 -13.76
N SER A 39 -6.30 -5.66 -13.63
CA SER A 39 -6.50 -6.49 -12.43
C SER A 39 -5.35 -7.47 -12.20
N LEU A 40 -4.83 -8.10 -13.25
CA LEU A 40 -3.72 -9.06 -13.12
C LEU A 40 -2.45 -8.37 -12.63
N ARG A 41 -2.09 -7.22 -13.23
CA ARG A 41 -0.91 -6.45 -12.78
C ARG A 41 -1.07 -5.95 -11.35
N ASN A 42 -2.27 -5.55 -10.96
CA ASN A 42 -2.57 -5.19 -9.56
C ASN A 42 -2.43 -6.38 -8.62
N ALA A 43 -2.97 -7.56 -8.96
CA ALA A 43 -2.84 -8.75 -8.14
C ALA A 43 -1.36 -9.13 -7.92
N VAL A 44 -0.56 -9.15 -9.00
CA VAL A 44 0.88 -9.44 -8.93
C VAL A 44 1.62 -8.39 -8.12
N ALA A 45 1.41 -7.10 -8.38
CA ALA A 45 2.05 -6.02 -7.63
C ALA A 45 1.68 -6.05 -6.14
N GLY A 46 0.41 -6.34 -5.84
CA GLY A 46 -0.09 -6.51 -4.48
C GLY A 46 0.57 -7.68 -3.76
N THR A 47 0.65 -8.86 -4.39
CA THR A 47 1.32 -10.02 -3.81
C THR A 47 2.80 -9.75 -3.53
N LEU A 48 3.52 -9.16 -4.49
CA LEU A 48 4.93 -8.81 -4.32
C LEU A 48 5.12 -7.75 -3.23
N GLY A 49 4.23 -6.77 -3.15
CA GLY A 49 4.24 -5.74 -2.10
C GLY A 49 3.97 -6.32 -0.71
N LEU A 50 3.04 -7.27 -0.58
CA LEU A 50 2.77 -7.99 0.67
C LEU A 50 3.96 -8.85 1.09
N ALA A 51 4.57 -9.59 0.15
CA ALA A 51 5.78 -10.36 0.41
C ALA A 51 6.91 -9.46 0.92
N LEU A 52 7.13 -8.31 0.27
CA LEU A 52 8.11 -7.31 0.70
C LEU A 52 7.80 -6.77 2.10
N ALA A 53 6.54 -6.44 2.40
CA ALA A 53 6.13 -5.98 3.72
C ALA A 53 6.44 -7.01 4.82
N VAL A 54 6.16 -8.30 4.56
CA VAL A 54 6.49 -9.41 5.47
C VAL A 54 8.00 -9.54 5.65
N THR A 55 8.79 -9.48 4.57
CA THR A 55 10.25 -9.55 4.64
C THR A 55 10.83 -8.41 5.48
N ILE A 56 10.36 -7.18 5.28
CA ILE A 56 10.78 -6.02 6.07
C ILE A 56 10.38 -6.20 7.54
N GLY A 57 9.13 -6.63 7.80
CA GLY A 57 8.63 -6.87 9.15
C GLY A 57 9.39 -7.96 9.90
N TYR A 58 9.79 -9.03 9.21
CA TYR A 58 10.63 -10.10 9.75
C TYR A 58 11.99 -9.57 10.23
N TRP A 59 12.61 -8.65 9.48
CA TRP A 59 13.90 -8.05 9.86
C TRP A 59 13.80 -6.88 10.84
N ALA A 60 12.58 -6.46 11.22
CA ALA A 60 12.39 -5.34 12.14
C ALA A 60 12.75 -5.66 13.61
N ASP A 61 13.00 -6.93 13.96
CA ASP A 61 13.30 -7.33 15.34
C ASP A 61 12.18 -6.89 16.32
N LEU A 62 10.93 -7.14 15.92
CA LEU A 62 9.73 -6.83 16.70
C LEU A 62 9.76 -7.38 18.14
N PRO A 63 10.21 -8.63 18.41
CA PRO A 63 10.21 -9.17 19.77
C PRO A 63 11.05 -8.35 20.76
N ALA A 64 12.15 -7.74 20.32
CA ALA A 64 13.01 -6.93 21.19
C ALA A 64 12.40 -5.56 21.57
N HIS A 65 11.50 -5.03 20.73
CA HIS A 65 10.91 -3.69 20.90
C HIS A 65 9.42 -3.63 20.52
N ALA A 66 8.63 -4.59 21.01
CA ALA A 66 7.27 -4.86 20.53
C ALA A 66 6.35 -3.64 20.49
N VAL A 67 6.25 -2.86 21.57
CA VAL A 67 5.35 -1.70 21.65
C VAL A 67 5.70 -0.66 20.58
N LEU A 68 6.97 -0.30 20.47
CA LEU A 68 7.44 0.70 19.49
C LEU A 68 7.33 0.18 18.06
N GLY A 69 7.63 -1.10 17.83
CA GLY A 69 7.48 -1.74 16.52
C GLY A 69 6.02 -1.78 16.06
N ILE A 70 5.09 -2.22 16.91
CA ILE A 70 3.65 -2.24 16.61
C ILE A 70 3.14 -0.82 16.33
N ALA A 71 3.47 0.15 17.19
CA ALA A 71 3.08 1.55 16.98
C ALA A 71 3.60 2.10 15.65
N SER A 72 4.84 1.76 15.29
CA SER A 72 5.46 2.18 14.04
C SER A 72 4.80 1.56 12.81
N ILE A 73 4.42 0.27 12.86
CA ILE A 73 3.63 -0.39 11.79
C ILE A 73 2.34 0.39 11.54
N PHE A 74 1.57 0.68 12.58
CA PHE A 74 0.32 1.42 12.43
C PHE A 74 0.55 2.85 11.95
N ALA A 75 1.62 3.53 12.37
CA ALA A 75 1.96 4.86 11.88
C ALA A 75 2.26 4.85 10.37
N GLY A 76 3.06 3.88 9.89
CA GLY A 76 3.34 3.72 8.46
C GLY A 76 2.11 3.35 7.64
N GLY A 77 1.28 2.45 8.19
CA GLY A 77 0.00 2.08 7.57
C GLY A 77 -0.97 3.26 7.47
N LEU A 78 -1.09 4.07 8.53
CA LEU A 78 -1.92 5.27 8.54
C LEU A 78 -1.45 6.30 7.50
N LEU A 79 -0.14 6.52 7.39
CA LEU A 79 0.43 7.43 6.39
C LEU A 79 0.01 7.02 4.97
N MET A 80 0.10 5.73 4.65
CA MET A 80 -0.30 5.20 3.35
C MET A 80 -1.83 5.22 3.15
N ALA A 81 -2.60 4.94 4.18
CA ALA A 81 -4.06 5.06 4.14
C ALA A 81 -4.50 6.50 3.83
N VAL A 82 -3.87 7.49 4.46
CA VAL A 82 -4.10 8.92 4.15
C VAL A 82 -3.69 9.24 2.72
N PHE A 83 -2.53 8.76 2.25
CA PHE A 83 -2.11 8.95 0.87
C PHE A 83 -3.14 8.43 -0.14
N HIS A 84 -3.64 7.20 0.04
CA HIS A 84 -4.67 6.63 -0.82
C HIS A 84 -6.02 7.33 -0.68
N GLY A 85 -6.44 7.64 0.55
CA GLY A 85 -7.69 8.35 0.84
C GLY A 85 -7.77 9.73 0.19
N LEU A 86 -6.64 10.44 0.10
CA LEU A 86 -6.53 11.71 -0.60
C LEU A 86 -6.32 11.56 -2.13
N GLY A 87 -6.47 10.34 -2.67
CA GLY A 87 -6.29 10.06 -4.10
C GLY A 87 -4.84 10.13 -4.58
N GLY A 88 -3.86 9.97 -3.69
CA GLY A 88 -2.44 10.07 -3.99
C GLY A 88 -1.98 9.15 -5.12
N ALA A 89 -2.46 7.91 -5.18
CA ALA A 89 -2.12 6.97 -6.24
C ALA A 89 -2.57 7.44 -7.63
N TYR A 90 -3.77 8.04 -7.72
CA TYR A 90 -4.28 8.62 -8.96
C TYR A 90 -3.45 9.83 -9.40
N ARG A 91 -3.13 10.72 -8.44
CA ARG A 91 -2.28 11.89 -8.69
C ARG A 91 -0.89 11.49 -9.15
N LEU A 92 -0.32 10.43 -8.57
CA LEU A 92 0.99 9.91 -8.96
C LEU A 92 1.00 9.42 -10.41
N ASN A 93 -0.01 8.66 -10.83
CA ASN A 93 -0.17 8.28 -12.23
C ASN A 93 -0.22 9.52 -13.15
N SER A 94 -1.02 10.53 -12.81
CA SER A 94 -1.11 11.77 -13.59
C SER A 94 0.23 12.50 -13.71
N VAL A 95 0.97 12.63 -12.61
CA VAL A 95 2.31 13.27 -12.59
C VAL A 95 3.30 12.50 -13.47
N LEU A 96 3.18 11.17 -13.52
CA LEU A 96 4.01 10.31 -14.36
C LEU A 96 3.51 10.16 -15.81
N GLY A 97 2.47 10.92 -16.21
CA GLY A 97 1.88 10.84 -17.55
C GLY A 97 1.20 9.50 -17.85
N ARG A 98 0.79 8.76 -16.82
CA ARG A 98 0.09 7.46 -16.93
C ARG A 98 -1.42 7.66 -16.87
N PRO A 99 -2.20 6.84 -17.63
CA PRO A 99 -3.65 6.89 -17.54
C PRO A 99 -4.12 6.46 -16.15
N ASN A 100 -5.24 7.01 -15.69
CA ASN A 100 -5.93 6.56 -14.48
C ASN A 100 -7.06 5.60 -14.83
N PRO A 101 -7.34 4.60 -13.98
CA PRO A 101 -8.54 3.79 -14.13
C PRO A 101 -9.79 4.61 -13.80
N PRO A 102 -10.99 4.14 -14.18
CA PRO A 102 -12.25 4.74 -13.76
C PRO A 102 -12.32 4.84 -12.23
N ARG A 103 -12.78 5.98 -11.72
CA ARG A 103 -12.96 6.23 -10.30
C ARG A 103 -14.46 6.27 -10.02
N ILE A 104 -14.94 5.43 -9.10
CA ILE A 104 -16.29 5.60 -8.55
C ILE A 104 -16.23 6.84 -7.67
N THR A 105 -16.98 7.86 -8.05
CA THR A 105 -17.11 9.12 -7.32
C THR A 105 -18.42 9.13 -6.55
N ASP A 106 -18.53 9.98 -5.52
CA ASP A 106 -19.76 10.09 -4.71
C ASP A 106 -21.01 10.45 -5.55
N SER A 107 -20.83 10.99 -6.76
CA SER A 107 -21.91 11.23 -7.72
C SER A 107 -22.43 9.97 -8.41
N ASP A 108 -21.65 8.89 -8.45
CA ASP A 108 -22.03 7.62 -9.12
C ASP A 108 -22.79 6.68 -8.18
N ALA A 109 -22.84 7.00 -6.88
CA ALA A 109 -23.44 6.17 -5.82
C ALA A 109 -24.85 6.64 -5.40
N ARG A 110 -25.45 7.59 -6.13
CA ARG A 110 -26.81 8.12 -5.86
C ARG A 110 -27.83 7.65 -6.88
#